data_AF-A0A965DYS4-F1
#
_entry.id   AF-A0A965DYS4-F1
#
_cell.length_a   1.000
_cell.length_b   1.000
_cell.length_c   1.000
_cell.angle_alpha   90.00
_cell.angle_beta   90.00
_cell.angle_gamma   90.00
#
_symmetry.space_group_name_H-M   'P 1'
#
loop_
_entity.id
_entity.type
_entity.pdbx_description
1 polymer ?
#
loop_
_entity_poly.entity_id
_entity_poly.type
_entity_poly.pdbx_seq_one_letter_code
_entity_poly.pdbx_strand_id
1 'polypeptide(L)'
;MRQFLLLAILLILTACSATPERSPILSEIPDKSVPQSYSKLRLRARDYAISITEASHKDDWPRLEQLASGLEQTADLLLKADNTPEMHKGNLAMLSSELRKQAKELMVAAQAKDSGKVTEVLTSINRKVREMRDTK
;
A
#
# COMPACT_ATOMS: atom_id res chain seq x y z
N MET A 1 9.85 55.17 11.15
CA MET A 1 9.86 54.34 9.92
C MET A 1 10.67 53.04 10.01
N ARG A 2 11.47 52.80 11.06
CA ARG A 2 12.30 51.58 11.20
C ARG A 2 11.58 50.39 11.85
N GLN A 3 10.51 50.65 12.63
CA GLN A 3 9.69 49.62 13.29
C GLN A 3 8.73 48.88 12.35
N PHE A 4 8.21 49.54 11.31
CA PHE A 4 7.34 48.89 10.32
C PHE A 4 8.07 47.89 9.43
N LEU A 5 9.39 48.04 9.28
CA LEU A 5 10.21 47.14 8.47
C LEU A 5 10.50 45.81 9.16
N LEU A 6 10.51 45.79 10.50
CA LEU A 6 10.72 44.57 11.30
C LEU A 6 9.46 43.71 11.38
N LEU A 7 8.27 44.32 11.33
CA LEU A 7 7.00 43.58 11.34
C LEU A 7 6.74 42.85 10.01
N ALA A 8 7.22 43.42 8.89
CA ALA A 8 7.06 42.83 7.56
C ALA A 8 7.93 41.57 7.36
N ILE A 9 9.07 41.46 8.04
CA ILE A 9 9.98 40.31 7.95
C ILE A 9 9.47 39.12 8.78
N LEU A 10 8.73 39.35 9.87
CA LEU A 10 8.19 38.27 10.70
C LEU A 10 6.99 37.53 10.07
N LEU A 11 6.29 38.17 9.12
CA LEU A 11 5.11 37.61 8.45
C LEU A 11 5.45 36.64 7.31
N ILE A 12 6.72 36.53 6.90
CA ILE A 12 7.15 35.68 5.78
C ILE A 12 7.55 34.27 6.25
N LEU A 13 7.64 34.03 7.57
CA LEU A 13 8.10 32.74 8.13
C LEU A 13 6.96 31.78 8.50
N THR A 14 5.69 32.18 8.46
CA THR A 14 4.55 31.31 8.81
C THR A 14 3.87 30.67 7.60
N ALA A 15 4.34 30.93 6.37
CA ALA A 15 3.90 30.24 5.17
C ALA A 15 4.76 28.99 4.89
N CYS A 16 5.17 28.26 5.92
CA CYS A 16 5.51 26.85 5.75
C CYS A 16 4.17 26.14 5.57
N SER A 17 3.74 26.00 4.33
CA SER A 17 2.60 25.19 3.96
C SER A 17 2.85 23.79 4.49
N ALA A 18 2.29 23.50 5.67
CA ALA A 18 1.95 22.16 6.05
C ALA A 18 0.90 21.71 5.02
N THR A 19 1.36 21.29 3.85
CA THR A 19 0.58 20.46 2.95
C THR A 19 0.08 19.33 3.82
N PRO A 20 -1.24 19.15 3.97
CA PRO A 20 -1.74 17.99 4.68
C PRO A 20 -1.21 16.79 3.90
N GLU A 21 -0.29 16.02 4.49
CA GLU A 21 0.12 14.69 4.01
C GLU A 21 -1.08 13.76 4.14
N ARG A 22 -2.14 14.04 3.39
CA ARG A 22 -3.16 13.06 3.10
C ARG A 22 -2.56 12.23 1.98
N SER A 23 -1.66 11.31 2.32
CA SER A 23 -1.14 10.32 1.37
C SER A 23 -2.37 9.75 0.66
N PRO A 24 -2.55 10.02 -0.65
CA PRO A 24 -3.78 9.67 -1.33
C PRO A 24 -4.03 8.19 -1.06
N ILE A 25 -5.27 7.86 -0.67
CA ILE A 25 -5.72 6.48 -0.68
C ILE A 25 -5.36 5.98 -2.07
N LEU A 26 -4.46 4.99 -2.15
CA LEU A 26 -4.01 4.41 -3.42
C LEU A 26 -5.25 4.18 -4.29
N SER A 27 -5.18 4.65 -5.54
CA SER A 27 -6.30 4.86 -6.48
C SER A 27 -7.46 3.90 -6.27
N GLU A 28 -8.70 4.37 -6.41
CA GLU A 28 -9.92 3.57 -6.22
C GLU A 28 -9.79 2.14 -6.76
N ILE A 29 -10.37 1.19 -6.01
CA ILE A 29 -10.31 -0.22 -6.37
C ILE A 29 -10.98 -0.39 -7.74
N PRO A 30 -10.30 -1.02 -8.73
CA PRO A 30 -10.84 -1.14 -10.07
C PRO A 30 -12.16 -1.90 -10.04
N ASP A 31 -13.06 -1.57 -10.96
CA ASP A 31 -14.28 -2.35 -11.16
C ASP A 31 -13.91 -3.82 -11.41
N LYS A 32 -14.47 -4.71 -10.59
CA LYS A 32 -14.27 -6.17 -10.67
C LYS A 32 -14.79 -6.75 -11.99
N SER A 33 -15.60 -6.00 -12.73
CA SER A 33 -16.16 -6.39 -14.03
C SER A 33 -15.13 -6.28 -15.17
N VAL A 34 -14.08 -5.47 -15.02
CA VAL A 34 -13.08 -5.23 -16.08
C VAL A 34 -11.79 -5.98 -15.75
N PRO A 35 -11.40 -6.99 -16.56
CA PRO A 35 -10.10 -7.64 -16.42
C PRO A 35 -8.96 -6.62 -16.36
N GLN A 36 -8.08 -6.80 -15.39
CA GLN A 36 -6.90 -5.96 -15.21
C GLN A 36 -5.66 -6.74 -15.60
N SER A 37 -4.68 -6.06 -16.17
CA SER A 37 -3.42 -6.72 -16.49
C SER A 37 -2.64 -7.10 -15.25
N TYR A 38 -1.98 -8.25 -15.34
CA TYR A 38 -1.08 -8.75 -14.29
C TYR A 38 -0.07 -7.67 -13.85
N SER A 39 0.51 -6.96 -14.82
CA SER A 39 1.47 -5.87 -14.57
C SER A 39 0.88 -4.74 -13.72
N LYS A 40 -0.36 -4.33 -13.98
CA LYS A 40 -1.05 -3.28 -13.21
C LYS A 40 -1.35 -3.74 -11.79
N LEU A 41 -1.89 -4.95 -11.63
CA LEU A 41 -2.21 -5.52 -10.32
C LEU A 41 -0.96 -5.75 -9.48
N ARG A 42 0.14 -6.20 -10.09
CA ARG A 42 1.44 -6.33 -9.42
C ARG A 42 1.96 -4.98 -8.93
N LEU A 43 1.93 -3.94 -9.77
CA LEU A 43 2.35 -2.60 -9.36
C LEU A 43 1.49 -2.07 -8.21
N ARG A 44 0.17 -2.27 -8.29
CA ARG A 44 -0.76 -1.91 -7.22
C ARG A 44 -0.44 -2.63 -5.90
N ALA A 45 -0.18 -3.94 -5.94
CA ALA A 45 0.21 -4.71 -4.76
C ALA A 45 1.52 -4.19 -4.14
N ARG A 46 2.48 -3.79 -4.99
CA ARG A 46 3.71 -3.12 -4.54
C ARG A 46 3.44 -1.79 -3.87
N ASP A 47 2.59 -0.95 -4.45
CA ASP A 47 2.29 0.37 -3.88
C ASP A 47 1.59 0.23 -2.52
N TYR A 48 0.68 -0.74 -2.37
CA TYR A 48 0.11 -1.08 -1.07
C TYR A 48 1.17 -1.52 -0.06
N ALA A 49 2.10 -2.40 -0.44
CA ALA A 49 3.15 -2.85 0.47
C ALA A 49 4.05 -1.68 0.96
N ILE A 50 4.34 -0.70 0.08
CA ILE A 50 5.07 0.52 0.45
C ILE A 50 4.25 1.34 1.45
N SER A 51 2.99 1.65 1.13
CA SER A 51 2.13 2.43 2.02
C SER A 51 1.85 1.75 3.36
N ILE A 52 1.75 0.41 3.39
CA ILE A 52 1.60 -0.36 4.64
C ILE A 52 2.85 -0.20 5.49
N THR A 53 4.04 -0.25 4.87
CA THR A 53 5.31 -0.04 5.57
C THR A 53 5.33 1.35 6.22
N GLU A 54 4.99 2.40 5.47
CA GLU A 54 4.89 3.76 5.99
C GLU A 54 3.87 3.89 7.14
N ALA A 55 2.66 3.34 6.96
CA ALA A 55 1.63 3.37 7.99
C ALA A 55 2.03 2.61 9.26
N SER A 56 2.77 1.49 9.10
CA SER A 56 3.28 0.71 10.24
C SER A 56 4.31 1.47 11.06
N HIS A 57 5.14 2.30 10.43
CA HIS A 57 6.11 3.14 11.14
C HIS A 57 5.47 4.32 11.88
N LYS A 58 4.27 4.74 11.44
CA LYS A 58 3.49 5.83 12.06
C LYS A 58 2.49 5.32 13.10
N ASP A 59 2.42 4.00 13.35
CA ASP A 59 1.38 3.34 14.15
C ASP A 59 -0.06 3.75 13.72
N ASP A 60 -0.26 4.00 12.42
CA ASP A 60 -1.55 4.41 11.86
C ASP A 60 -2.43 3.17 11.60
N TRP A 61 -2.96 2.61 12.69
CA TRP A 61 -3.76 1.38 12.68
C TRP A 61 -4.97 1.44 11.74
N PRO A 62 -5.80 2.51 11.74
CA PRO A 62 -6.92 2.60 10.80
C PRO A 62 -6.46 2.60 9.34
N ARG A 63 -5.34 3.25 9.04
CA ARG A 63 -4.77 3.24 7.69
C ARG A 63 -4.22 1.87 7.32
N LEU A 64 -3.58 1.15 8.25
CA LEU A 64 -3.14 -0.22 8.03
C LEU A 64 -4.28 -1.14 7.65
N GLU A 65 -5.43 -1.06 8.34
CA GLU A 65 -6.62 -1.86 8.01
C GLU A 65 -7.15 -1.55 6.60
N GLN A 66 -7.25 -0.26 6.25
CA GLN A 66 -7.70 0.17 4.92
C GLN A 66 -6.77 -0.34 3.81
N LEU A 67 -5.45 -0.21 4.01
CA LEU A 67 -4.46 -0.65 3.04
C LEU A 67 -4.41 -2.18 2.93
N ALA A 68 -4.54 -2.90 4.04
CA ALA A 68 -4.64 -4.36 4.08
C ALA A 68 -5.86 -4.85 3.29
N SER A 69 -7.03 -4.21 3.46
CA SER A 69 -8.23 -4.51 2.67
C SER A 69 -8.01 -4.26 1.18
N GLY A 70 -7.36 -3.15 0.82
CA GLY A 70 -7.00 -2.86 -0.59
C GLY A 70 -6.04 -3.90 -1.19
N LEU A 71 -5.09 -4.39 -0.41
CA LEU A 71 -4.18 -5.45 -0.80
C LEU A 71 -4.91 -6.80 -0.96
N GLU A 72 -5.84 -7.14 -0.06
CA GLU A 72 -6.67 -8.35 -0.17
C GLU A 72 -7.45 -8.34 -1.49
N GLN A 73 -8.11 -7.21 -1.80
CA GLN A 73 -8.89 -7.07 -3.03
C GLN A 73 -8.00 -7.15 -4.28
N THR A 74 -6.80 -6.58 -4.22
CA THR A 74 -5.81 -6.71 -5.29
C THR A 74 -5.40 -8.18 -5.49
N ALA A 75 -5.22 -8.93 -4.40
CA ALA A 75 -4.91 -10.35 -4.44
C ALA A 75 -6.05 -11.15 -5.09
N ASP A 76 -7.32 -10.87 -4.78
CA ASP A 76 -8.46 -11.51 -5.43
C ASP A 76 -8.53 -11.25 -6.94
N LEU A 77 -8.17 -10.02 -7.36
CA LEU A 77 -8.13 -9.65 -8.78
C LEU A 77 -6.99 -10.34 -9.54
N LEU A 78 -5.87 -10.67 -8.89
CA LEU A 78 -4.74 -11.34 -9.53
C LEU A 78 -5.12 -12.67 -10.17
N LEU A 79 -6.08 -13.42 -9.59
CA LEU A 79 -6.55 -14.69 -10.17
C LEU A 79 -7.20 -14.54 -11.54
N LYS A 80 -7.74 -13.36 -11.82
CA LYS A 80 -8.45 -13.02 -13.06
C LYS A 80 -7.63 -12.11 -13.95
N ALA A 81 -6.35 -11.95 -13.66
CA ALA A 81 -5.49 -11.06 -14.39
C ALA A 81 -5.36 -11.50 -15.86
N ASP A 82 -5.43 -10.54 -16.77
CA ASP A 82 -5.01 -10.77 -18.14
C ASP A 82 -3.49 -10.64 -18.28
N ASN A 83 -2.95 -11.13 -19.40
CA ASN A 83 -1.53 -10.99 -19.74
C ASN A 83 -0.57 -11.50 -18.65
N THR A 84 -0.95 -12.56 -17.93
CA THR A 84 -0.07 -13.22 -16.95
C THR A 84 1.15 -13.82 -17.66
N PRO A 85 2.37 -13.46 -17.25
CA PRO A 85 3.61 -14.04 -17.75
C PRO A 85 3.66 -15.56 -17.56
N GLU A 86 4.22 -16.29 -18.52
CA GLU A 86 4.25 -17.77 -18.51
C GLU A 86 4.81 -18.34 -17.21
N MET A 87 5.89 -17.74 -16.68
CA MET A 87 6.53 -18.14 -15.42
C MET A 87 5.58 -18.12 -14.21
N HIS A 88 4.49 -17.35 -14.29
CA HIS A 88 3.52 -17.21 -13.21
C HIS A 88 2.21 -17.95 -13.46
N LYS A 89 1.90 -18.40 -14.67
CA LYS A 89 0.60 -19.06 -14.97
C LYS A 89 0.35 -20.29 -14.10
N GLY A 90 1.38 -21.10 -13.85
CA GLY A 90 1.27 -22.32 -13.05
C GLY A 90 1.15 -22.09 -11.54
N ASN A 91 1.55 -20.93 -11.02
CA ASN A 91 1.56 -20.64 -9.59
C ASN A 91 0.77 -19.39 -9.19
N LEU A 92 0.14 -18.69 -10.13
CA LEU A 92 -0.62 -17.45 -9.87
C LEU A 92 -1.69 -17.65 -8.80
N ALA A 93 -2.38 -18.79 -8.83
CA ALA A 93 -3.39 -19.14 -7.84
C ALA A 93 -2.83 -19.20 -6.42
N MET A 94 -1.65 -19.80 -6.27
CA MET A 94 -0.93 -19.88 -5.00
C MET A 94 -0.45 -18.50 -4.55
N LEU A 95 0.19 -17.73 -5.45
CA LEU A 95 0.70 -16.40 -5.16
C LEU A 95 -0.42 -15.45 -4.69
N SER A 96 -1.55 -15.45 -5.40
CA SER A 96 -2.74 -14.69 -5.03
C SER A 96 -3.31 -15.14 -3.68
N SER A 97 -3.51 -16.44 -3.47
CA SER A 97 -4.07 -16.97 -2.23
C SER A 97 -3.20 -16.64 -1.02
N GLU A 98 -1.88 -16.75 -1.14
CA GLU A 98 -0.95 -16.41 -0.06
C GLU A 98 -0.93 -14.92 0.24
N LEU A 99 -0.90 -14.07 -0.79
CA LEU A 99 -0.97 -12.62 -0.61
C LEU A 99 -2.28 -12.20 0.06
N ARG A 100 -3.40 -12.81 -0.34
CA ARG A 100 -4.72 -12.61 0.26
C ARG A 100 -4.72 -13.00 1.75
N LYS A 101 -4.17 -14.17 2.08
CA LYS A 101 -4.04 -14.65 3.46
C LYS A 101 -3.23 -13.66 4.30
N GLN A 102 -2.07 -13.23 3.80
CA GLN A 102 -1.22 -12.27 4.49
C GLN A 102 -1.91 -10.91 4.69
N ALA A 103 -2.67 -10.44 3.71
CA ALA A 103 -3.45 -9.21 3.85
C ALA A 103 -4.51 -9.32 4.97
N LYS A 104 -5.21 -10.46 5.07
CA LYS A 104 -6.14 -10.71 6.17
C LYS A 104 -5.45 -10.78 7.53
N GLU A 105 -4.32 -11.49 7.61
CA GLU A 105 -3.52 -11.57 8.84
C GLU A 105 -3.03 -10.19 9.29
N LEU A 106 -2.60 -9.35 8.34
CA LEU A 106 -2.21 -7.96 8.61
C LEU A 106 -3.38 -7.14 9.17
N MET A 107 -4.58 -7.30 8.60
CA MET A 107 -5.78 -6.61 9.10
C MET A 107 -6.11 -7.02 10.54
N VAL A 108 -6.05 -8.33 10.84
CA VAL A 108 -6.25 -8.84 12.21
C VAL A 108 -5.18 -8.30 13.17
N ALA A 109 -3.91 -8.30 12.76
CA ALA A 109 -2.82 -7.76 13.55
C ALA A 109 -2.97 -6.24 13.80
N ALA A 110 -3.42 -5.48 12.80
CA ALA A 110 -3.67 -4.05 12.93
C ALA A 110 -4.85 -3.77 13.89
N GLN A 111 -5.93 -4.55 13.83
CA GLN A 111 -7.06 -4.45 14.76
C GLN A 111 -6.64 -4.75 16.21
N ALA A 112 -5.76 -5.73 16.39
CA ALA A 112 -5.16 -6.06 17.68
C ALA A 112 -4.05 -5.08 18.11
N LYS A 113 -3.63 -4.16 17.23
CA LYS A 113 -2.48 -3.26 17.40
C LYS A 113 -1.19 -4.00 17.78
N ASP A 114 -1.01 -5.18 17.21
CA ASP A 114 0.15 -6.04 17.44
C ASP A 114 1.27 -5.67 16.46
N SER A 115 2.15 -4.75 16.89
CA SER A 115 3.28 -4.27 16.07
C SER A 115 4.27 -5.37 15.70
N GLY A 116 4.45 -6.37 16.58
CA GLY A 116 5.30 -7.53 16.33
C GLY A 116 4.74 -8.35 15.17
N LYS A 117 3.45 -8.67 15.23
CA LYS A 117 2.77 -9.43 14.17
C LYS A 117 2.66 -8.64 12.87
N VAL A 118 2.39 -7.34 12.93
CA VAL A 118 2.41 -6.47 11.73
C VAL A 118 3.76 -6.55 11.02
N THR A 119 4.87 -6.46 11.77
CA THR A 119 6.22 -6.50 11.20
C THR A 119 6.53 -7.86 10.52
N GLU A 120 6.15 -8.97 11.17
CA GLU A 120 6.29 -10.32 10.64
C GLU A 120 5.51 -10.50 9.32
N VAL A 121 4.23 -10.12 9.32
CA VAL A 121 3.35 -10.26 8.16
C VAL A 121 3.79 -9.35 7.03
N LEU A 122 4.20 -8.11 7.33
CA LEU A 122 4.70 -7.16 6.35
C LEU A 122 5.98 -7.65 5.65
N THR A 123 6.86 -8.31 6.37
CA THR A 123 8.07 -8.93 5.79
C THR A 123 7.67 -10.00 4.76
N SER A 124 6.66 -10.80 5.09
CA SER A 124 6.12 -11.83 4.21
C SER A 124 5.43 -11.24 2.97
N ILE A 125 4.65 -10.17 3.13
CA ILE A 125 4.01 -9.43 2.02
C ILE A 125 5.08 -8.88 1.07
N ASN A 126 6.09 -8.19 1.60
CA ASN A 126 7.17 -7.61 0.79
C ASN A 126 7.97 -8.66 0.03
N ARG A 127 8.17 -9.84 0.60
CA ARG A 127 8.76 -10.98 -0.11
C ARG A 127 7.84 -11.45 -1.25
N LYS A 128 6.55 -11.66 -0.96
CA LYS A 128 5.58 -12.14 -1.97
C LYS A 128 5.44 -11.17 -3.15
N VAL A 129 5.39 -9.87 -2.88
CA VAL A 129 5.37 -8.82 -3.91
C VAL A 129 6.62 -8.87 -4.80
N ARG A 130 7.79 -9.16 -4.23
CA ARG A 130 9.02 -9.32 -5.01
C ARG A 130 9.03 -10.59 -5.86
N GLU A 131 8.49 -11.70 -5.36
CA GLU A 131 8.35 -12.95 -6.11
C GLU A 131 7.45 -12.81 -7.34
N MET A 132 6.48 -11.90 -7.32
CA MET A 132 5.61 -11.59 -8.47
C MET A 132 6.32 -10.76 -9.56
N ARG A 133 7.56 -10.31 -9.34
CA ARG A 133 8.29 -9.55 -10.36
C ARG A 133 8.75 -10.49 -11.47
N ASP A 134 8.52 -10.08 -12.70
CA ASP A 134 9.13 -10.72 -13.85
C ASP A 134 10.58 -10.29 -13.87
N THR A 135 11.47 -11.16 -13.41
CA THR A 135 12.90 -11.04 -13.71
C THR A 135 13.10 -11.68 -15.08
N LYS A 136 13.05 -10.83 -16.12
CA LYS A 136 13.68 -11.15 -17.40
C LYS A 136 15.19 -11.04 -17.26
#